data_AF-A0A975IMC7-F1
#
_entry.id   AF-A0A975IMC7-F1
#
_cell.length_a   1.000
_cell.length_b   1.000
_cell.length_c   1.000
_cell.angle_alpha   90.00
_cell.angle_beta   90.00
_cell.angle_gamma   90.00
#
_symmetry.space_group_name_H-M   'P 1'
#
loop_
_entity.id
_entity.type
_entity.pdbx_description
1 polymer ?
#
loop_
_entity_poly.entity_id
_entity_poly.type
_entity_poly.pdbx_seq_one_letter_code
_entity_poly.pdbx_strand_id
1 'polypeptide(L)'
;MKRLWVSLAVVGGVGLLVTVVLTIIEGVKYRVREEQRLDPIPAPDWVAAASYGGLAVFALAVVALGVAGLVALLRKRRRAA
;
A
#
# COMPACT_ATOMS: atom_id res chain seq x y z
N MET A 1 -15.87 7.51 14.60
CA MET A 1 -14.41 7.30 14.70
C MET A 1 -14.01 5.88 14.33
N LYS A 2 -14.49 4.82 15.01
CA LYS A 2 -14.14 3.41 14.67
C LYS A 2 -14.28 3.06 13.18
N ARG A 3 -15.43 3.41 12.57
CA ARG A 3 -15.68 3.13 11.14
C ARG A 3 -14.67 3.81 10.20
N LEU A 4 -14.25 5.04 10.52
CA LEU A 4 -13.30 5.80 9.71
C LEU A 4 -11.89 5.17 9.76
N TRP A 5 -11.46 4.71 10.94
CA TRP A 5 -10.19 4.01 11.12
C TRP A 5 -10.17 2.68 10.37
N VAL A 6 -11.26 1.91 10.46
CA VAL A 6 -11.41 0.64 9.72
C VAL A 6 -11.37 0.89 8.22
N SER A 7 -12.10 1.89 7.71
CA SER A 7 -12.08 2.23 6.28
C SER A 7 -10.69 2.62 5.79
N LEU A 8 -9.97 3.47 6.52
CA LEU A 8 -8.60 3.87 6.14
C LEU A 8 -7.63 2.69 6.18
N ALA A 9 -7.72 1.83 7.20
CA ALA A 9 -6.90 0.64 7.30
C ALA A 9 -7.17 -0.35 6.16
N VAL A 10 -8.44 -0.55 5.79
CA VAL A 10 -8.81 -1.41 4.67
C VAL A 10 -8.29 -0.84 3.35
N VAL A 11 -8.53 0.44 3.07
CA VAL A 11 -8.07 1.08 1.82
C VAL A 11 -6.55 1.04 1.71
N GLY A 12 -5.84 1.37 2.79
CA GLY A 12 -4.37 1.27 2.83
C GLY A 12 -3.90 -0.17 2.64
N GLY A 13 -4.52 -1.13 3.33
CA GLY A 13 -4.22 -2.55 3.20
C GLY A 13 -4.41 -3.07 1.78
N VAL A 14 -5.49 -2.67 1.09
CA VAL A 14 -5.71 -3.03 -0.32
C VAL A 14 -4.62 -2.44 -1.21
N GLY A 15 -4.26 -1.16 -1.05
CA GLY A 15 -3.20 -0.53 -1.84
C GLY A 15 -1.84 -1.23 -1.68
N LEU A 16 -1.49 -1.58 -0.43
CA LEU A 16 -0.28 -2.33 -0.14
C LEU A 16 -0.34 -3.74 -0.74
N LEU A 17 -1.47 -4.44 -0.58
CA LEU A 17 -1.64 -5.81 -1.06
C LEU A 17 -1.52 -5.89 -2.58
N VAL A 18 -2.13 -4.96 -3.31
CA VAL A 18 -1.99 -4.85 -4.77
C VAL A 18 -0.53 -4.70 -5.16
N THR A 19 0.20 -3.80 -4.49
CA THR A 19 1.63 -3.57 -4.76
C THR A 19 2.46 -4.83 -4.52
N VAL A 20 2.26 -5.49 -3.39
CA VAL A 20 3.00 -6.71 -3.02
C VAL A 20 2.73 -7.84 -4.00
N VAL A 21 1.47 -8.08 -4.35
CA VAL A 21 1.09 -9.14 -5.29
C VAL A 21 1.71 -8.89 -6.66
N LEU A 22 1.65 -7.66 -7.19
CA LEU A 22 2.26 -7.33 -8.48
C LEU A 22 3.78 -7.49 -8.45
N THR A 23 4.43 -7.06 -7.37
CA THR A 23 5.88 -7.21 -7.19
C THR A 23 6.29 -8.68 -7.17
N ILE A 24 5.53 -9.53 -6.47
CA ILE A 24 5.78 -10.98 -6.43
C ILE A 24 5.61 -11.58 -7.82
N ILE A 25 4.53 -11.25 -8.53
CA ILE A 25 4.26 -11.77 -9.88
C ILE A 25 5.40 -11.44 -10.84
N GLU A 26 5.85 -10.18 -10.86
CA GLU A 26 6.96 -9.77 -11.73
C GLU A 26 8.29 -10.42 -11.32
N GLY A 27 8.55 -10.56 -10.01
CA GLY A 27 9.71 -11.29 -9.50
C GLY A 27 9.73 -12.76 -9.93
N VAL A 28 8.58 -13.43 -9.90
CA VAL A 28 8.43 -14.83 -10.37
C VAL A 28 8.65 -14.90 -11.88
N LYS A 29 8.03 -14.02 -12.68
CA LYS A 29 8.23 -13.99 -14.14
C LYS A 29 9.70 -13.77 -14.50
N TYR A 30 10.38 -12.89 -13.78
CA TYR A 30 11.81 -12.64 -13.95
C TYR A 30 12.62 -13.92 -13.70
N ARG A 31 12.39 -14.59 -12.56
CA ARG A 31 13.10 -15.84 -12.21
C ARG A 31 12.87 -16.96 -13.23
N VAL A 32 11.63 -17.16 -13.67
CA VAL A 32 11.31 -18.19 -14.67
C VAL A 32 12.05 -17.94 -15.99
N ARG A 33 12.17 -16.68 -16.42
CA ARG A 33 12.90 -16.34 -17.65
C ARG A 33 14.39 -16.50 -17.50
N GLU A 34 14.94 -16.09 -16.37
CA GLU A 34 16.34 -16.27 -16.03
C GLU A 34 16.73 -17.76 -16.04
N GLU A 35 15.90 -18.63 -15.46
CA GLU A 35 16.06 -20.09 -15.51
C GLU A 35 16.01 -20.65 -16.94
N GLN A 36 15.23 -20.03 -17.82
CA GLN A 36 15.13 -20.38 -19.24
C GLN A 36 16.26 -19.77 -20.08
N ARG A 37 17.21 -19.03 -19.48
CA ARG A 37 18.24 -18.24 -20.18
C ARG A 37 17.65 -17.27 -21.21
N LEU A 38 16.44 -16.80 -20.96
CA LEU A 38 15.78 -15.77 -21.77
C LEU A 38 16.05 -14.40 -21.16
N ASP A 39 16.14 -13.40 -22.02
CA ASP A 39 16.30 -12.02 -21.56
C ASP A 39 15.07 -11.56 -20.74
N PRO A 40 15.28 -10.73 -19.71
CA PRO A 40 14.20 -10.10 -18.97
C PRO A 40 13.34 -9.26 -19.93
N ILE A 41 12.03 -9.46 -19.90
CA ILE A 41 11.10 -8.57 -20.57
C ILE A 41 10.65 -7.48 -19.58
N PRO A 42 10.61 -6.21 -20.00
CA PRO A 42 10.07 -5.13 -19.18
C PRO A 42 8.66 -5.45 -18.69
N ALA A 43 8.39 -5.15 -17.42
CA ALA A 43 7.04 -5.22 -16.90
C ALA A 43 6.12 -4.29 -17.72
N PRO A 44 4.88 -4.69 -18.02
CA PRO A 44 3.93 -3.83 -18.69
C PRO A 44 3.71 -2.52 -17.93
N ASP A 45 3.51 -1.40 -18.64
CA ASP A 45 3.35 -0.06 -18.04
C ASP A 45 2.22 0.00 -16.99
N TRP A 46 1.15 -0.78 -17.19
CA TRP A 46 0.05 -0.86 -16.25
C TRP A 46 0.45 -1.49 -14.90
N VAL A 47 1.44 -2.39 -14.87
CA VAL A 47 1.96 -3.00 -13.63
C VAL A 47 2.72 -1.95 -12.83
N ALA A 48 3.57 -1.17 -13.51
CA ALA A 48 4.29 -0.08 -12.88
C ALA A 48 3.31 0.96 -12.33
N ALA A 49 2.35 1.41 -13.14
CA ALA A 49 1.32 2.36 -12.72
C ALA A 49 0.49 1.86 -11.53
N ALA A 50 0.07 0.58 -11.54
CA ALA A 50 -0.69 -0.01 -10.45
C ALA A 50 0.14 -0.14 -9.16
N SER A 51 1.43 -0.44 -9.27
CA SER A 51 2.34 -0.52 -8.12
C SER A 51 2.56 0.85 -7.47
N TYR A 52 2.81 1.89 -8.29
CA TYR A 52 2.91 3.26 -7.80
C TYR A 52 1.60 3.76 -7.19
N GLY A 53 0.47 3.47 -7.85
CA GLY A 53 -0.86 3.80 -7.34
C GLY A 53 -1.17 3.13 -6.00
N GLY A 54 -0.87 1.82 -5.88
CA GLY A 54 -1.04 1.07 -4.64
C GLY A 54 -0.21 1.62 -3.49
N LEU A 55 1.06 1.94 -3.73
CA LEU A 55 1.94 2.59 -2.75
C LEU A 55 1.44 3.98 -2.34
N ALA A 56 0.99 4.79 -3.30
CA ALA A 56 0.45 6.11 -3.02
C ALA A 56 -0.81 6.02 -2.13
N VAL A 57 -1.73 5.11 -2.46
CA VAL A 57 -2.94 4.86 -1.66
C VAL A 57 -2.58 4.40 -0.24
N PHE A 58 -1.62 3.49 -0.11
CA PHE A 58 -1.13 3.03 1.18
C PHE A 58 -0.50 4.16 2.00
N ALA A 59 0.39 4.95 1.39
CA ALA A 59 1.05 6.08 2.06
C ALA A 59 0.03 7.12 2.55
N LEU A 60 -0.96 7.47 1.73
CA LEU A 60 -2.04 8.38 2.10
C LEU A 60 -2.88 7.83 3.26
N ALA A 61 -3.20 6.54 3.24
CA ALA A 61 -3.94 5.90 4.33
C ALA A 61 -3.17 5.91 5.66
N VAL A 62 -1.85 5.65 5.63
CA VAL A 62 -0.97 5.72 6.81
C VAL A 62 -0.92 7.13 7.37
N VAL A 63 -0.73 8.15 6.52
CA VAL A 63 -0.72 9.55 6.95
C VAL A 63 -2.06 9.93 7.57
N ALA A 64 -3.18 9.58 6.93
CA ALA A 64 -4.52 9.85 7.44
C ALA A 64 -4.78 9.18 8.80
N LEU A 65 -4.33 7.92 8.99
CA LEU A 65 -4.41 7.22 10.27
C LEU A 65 -3.56 7.92 11.34
N GLY A 66 -2.34 8.35 11.00
CA GLY A 66 -1.46 9.10 11.90
C GLY A 66 -2.11 10.39 12.39
N VAL A 67 -2.66 11.19 11.48
CA VAL A 67 -3.38 12.44 11.81
C VAL A 67 -4.61 12.15 12.67
N ALA A 68 -5.42 11.14 12.30
CA ALA A 68 -6.60 10.74 13.07
C ALA A 68 -6.21 10.29 14.50
N GLY A 69 -5.10 9.57 14.65
CA GLY A 69 -4.52 9.16 15.93
C GLY A 69 -4.09 10.34 16.80
N LEU A 70 -3.35 11.27 16.22
CA LEU A 70 -2.94 12.52 16.87
C LEU A 70 -4.14 13.32 17.37
N VAL A 71 -5.15 13.53 16.52
CA VAL A 71 -6.37 14.25 16.90
C VAL A 71 -7.11 13.53 18.03
N ALA A 72 -7.21 12.20 17.98
CA ALA A 72 -7.83 11.42 19.05
C ALA A 72 -7.07 11.56 20.38
N LEU A 73 -5.74 11.53 20.35
CA LEU A 73 -4.89 11.69 21.53
C LEU A 73 -5.03 13.09 22.14
N LEU A 74 -4.99 14.14 21.31
CA LEU A 74 -5.16 15.53 21.76
C LEU A 74 -6.55 15.77 22.36
N ARG A 75 -7.61 15.20 21.76
CA ARG A 75 -8.96 15.25 22.32
C ARG A 75 -9.07 14.53 23.65
N LYS A 76 -8.41 13.38 23.82
CA LYS A 76 -8.37 12.66 25.10
C LYS A 76 -7.67 13.49 26.17
N ARG A 77 -6.53 14.12 25.85
CA ARG A 77 -5.80 15.00 26.76
C ARG A 77 -6.63 16.21 27.20
N ARG A 78 -7.33 16.88 26.27
CA ARG A 78 -8.19 18.04 26.60
C ARG A 78 -9.45 17.70 27.40
N ARG A 79 -9.89 16.44 27.41
CA ARG A 79 -11.04 16.00 28.22
C ARG A 79 -10.62 15.53 29.63
N ALA A 80 -9.33 15.31 29.83
CA ALA A 80 -8.75 14.86 31.10
C ALA A 80 -8.12 16.02 31.89
N ALA A 81 -8.01 17.21 31.30
CA ALA A 81 -7.66 18.48 31.93
C ALA A 81 -8.92 19.30 32.12
#